data_AF-A0A9D4X7U8-F1
#
_entry.id   AF-A0A9D4X7U8-F1
#
_cell.length_a   1.000
_cell.length_b   1.000
_cell.length_c   1.000
_cell.angle_alpha   90.00
_cell.angle_beta   90.00
_cell.angle_gamma   90.00
#
_symmetry.space_group_name_H-M   'P 1'
#
loop_
_entity.id
_entity.type
_entity.pdbx_description
1 polymer ?
#
loop_
_entity_poly.entity_id
_entity_poly.type
_entity_poly.pdbx_seq_one_letter_code
_entity_poly.pdbx_strand_id
1 'polypeptide(L)'
;MDENQTATPVQNGGYLKSNIFTLTIPEIDGGSNLSIKMHWSQKVECSNGEYSLNVPFTFPDFVNPTGKRMSKREKIRLNVDVVAGSELLFKTTSHPLQEVRRHAGSMGFLCDNEVLSWSKDDFSFSYSISSSLINGGVLLESASAHDFDQREMFYIYLSPGDIQNKKVFKKDIIFIIDISGSMQGKLMDDTKNALLSALSKLNPDDLFTIIAFNGESHLFSKSMESASNDTVERASDWINTNFVAGGGTDISHPLNTAIEMLSSAQSSVPIIFLVTDGTVEDERQICAMVKNHMINGESICPRIYTFGIGSFCNHYFLRMLANIGRGQYDAALDVDLIEPRLLTLFEKASSLILANIKMDMLDEIDQVEVYPSNIPDLSLEGPLVLSGRYKGNFPETLKVNGILADFSNFEIDLKIQRDKGLPVQRISARDQIEHLTAQAWLSDNKQLEQKVAKLSLQTGFISEYTSMIILENDHLKKTKESSPGAKEVSKKKHSKANVQGQKTILLPHLGIGFGNLTATAQNTPPGFEPKPEMAEIFKAASNCFDTVCGYCCCMCCIQCFSKMNNQCLTVLNQLCIGLGCLACFECCSLCCGGEDS
;
A
#
# COMPACT_ATOMS: atom_id res chain seq x y z
N MET A 1 -19.66 -13.79 42.53
CA MET A 1 -20.70 -12.76 42.72
C MET A 1 -20.28 -11.55 41.90
N ASP A 2 -20.03 -11.73 40.61
CA ASP A 2 -20.97 -12.06 39.50
C ASP A 2 -21.67 -10.79 39.03
N GLU A 3 -21.25 -10.30 37.86
CA GLU A 3 -22.04 -10.28 36.59
C GLU A 3 -22.73 -8.90 36.45
N ASN A 4 -22.66 -8.12 35.37
CA ASN A 4 -22.45 -8.38 33.96
C ASN A 4 -21.78 -7.16 33.30
N GLN A 5 -20.58 -7.32 32.76
CA GLN A 5 -20.15 -6.54 31.59
C GLN A 5 -20.53 -7.36 30.37
N THR A 6 -21.63 -6.98 29.72
CA THR A 6 -21.93 -7.49 28.37
C THR A 6 -20.91 -6.91 27.40
N ALA A 7 -19.80 -7.65 27.27
CA ALA A 7 -18.86 -7.51 26.19
C ALA A 7 -19.61 -7.69 24.86
N THR A 8 -19.49 -6.69 23.99
CA THR A 8 -19.77 -6.83 22.55
C THR A 8 -18.97 -8.02 22.02
N PRO A 9 -19.53 -8.85 21.11
CA PRO A 9 -18.75 -9.92 20.50
C PRO A 9 -17.60 -9.27 19.75
N VAL A 10 -16.37 -9.54 20.18
CA VAL A 10 -15.17 -9.30 19.38
C VAL A 10 -15.45 -9.94 18.02
N GLN A 11 -15.46 -9.14 16.95
CA GLN A 11 -15.47 -9.67 15.60
C GLN A 11 -14.32 -10.68 15.54
N ASN A 12 -14.65 -11.95 15.31
CA ASN A 12 -13.72 -13.08 15.22
C ASN A 12 -12.86 -13.01 13.93
N GLY A 13 -12.18 -11.89 13.71
CA GLY A 13 -11.26 -11.64 12.61
C GLY A 13 -10.14 -10.80 13.17
N GLY A 14 -8.91 -11.31 13.11
CA GLY A 14 -7.76 -10.65 13.72
C GLY A 14 -7.52 -9.24 13.20
N TYR A 15 -6.77 -8.47 13.99
CA TYR A 15 -6.30 -7.14 13.62
C TYR A 15 -5.23 -7.24 12.53
N LEU A 16 -5.39 -6.46 11.47
CA LEU A 16 -4.42 -6.37 10.38
C LEU A 16 -3.98 -4.92 10.21
N LYS A 17 -2.76 -4.59 10.64
CA LYS A 17 -2.10 -3.32 10.33
C LYS A 17 -1.14 -3.55 9.17
N SER A 18 -0.66 -2.48 8.54
CA SER A 18 0.30 -2.52 7.42
C SER A 18 1.54 -3.39 7.66
N ASN A 19 1.88 -3.68 8.92
CA ASN A 19 3.01 -4.49 9.38
C ASN A 19 2.64 -5.69 10.28
N ILE A 20 1.35 -5.95 10.57
CA ILE A 20 0.93 -7.02 11.50
C ILE A 20 -0.24 -7.80 10.88
N PHE A 21 -0.09 -9.12 10.76
CA PHE A 21 -1.17 -10.04 10.43
C PHE A 21 -1.55 -10.85 11.66
N THR A 22 -2.75 -10.61 12.21
CA THR A 22 -3.27 -11.42 13.31
C THR A 22 -4.28 -12.43 12.79
N LEU A 23 -4.11 -13.69 13.16
CA LEU A 23 -5.09 -14.74 12.92
C LEU A 23 -5.45 -15.39 14.25
N THR A 24 -6.73 -15.30 14.63
CA THR A 24 -7.25 -16.06 15.76
C THR A 24 -7.46 -17.51 15.31
N ILE A 25 -6.71 -18.41 15.93
CA ILE A 25 -6.84 -19.85 15.69
C ILE A 25 -7.98 -20.35 16.57
N PRO A 26 -8.95 -21.12 16.03
CA PRO A 26 -10.01 -21.70 16.84
C PRO A 26 -9.43 -22.64 17.90
N GLU A 27 -10.23 -22.92 18.93
CA GLU A 27 -9.85 -23.94 19.92
C GLU A 27 -9.55 -25.27 19.20
N ILE A 28 -8.38 -25.83 19.47
CA ILE A 28 -7.91 -27.11 18.91
C ILE A 28 -7.86 -28.17 20.00
N ASP A 29 -8.23 -29.40 19.65
CA ASP A 29 -8.18 -30.54 20.57
C ASP A 29 -6.74 -30.84 21.03
N GLY A 30 -6.58 -31.24 22.29
CA GLY A 30 -5.29 -31.67 22.82
C GLY A 30 -4.67 -32.81 22.02
N GLY A 31 -3.37 -32.68 21.70
CA GLY A 31 -2.64 -33.66 20.87
C GLY A 31 -2.74 -33.42 19.36
N SER A 32 -3.46 -32.38 18.93
CA SER A 32 -3.52 -31.97 17.52
C SER A 32 -2.21 -31.32 17.06
N ASN A 33 -1.87 -31.51 15.78
CA ASN A 33 -0.79 -30.78 15.13
C ASN A 33 -1.35 -29.54 14.43
N LEU A 34 -0.88 -28.38 14.86
CA LEU A 34 -1.20 -27.10 14.22
C LEU A 34 -0.07 -26.74 13.23
N SER A 35 -0.44 -26.46 11.99
CA SER A 35 0.50 -25.97 10.96
C SER A 35 -0.06 -24.71 10.32
N ILE A 36 0.73 -23.64 10.35
CA ILE A 36 0.39 -22.35 9.74
C ILE A 36 1.40 -22.09 8.64
N LYS A 37 0.91 -21.81 7.43
CA LYS A 37 1.74 -21.48 6.28
C LYS A 37 1.31 -20.13 5.73
N MET A 38 2.21 -19.16 5.76
CA MET A 38 2.00 -17.82 5.22
C MET A 38 2.95 -17.59 4.05
N HIS A 39 2.47 -16.88 3.03
CA HIS A 39 3.29 -16.40 1.93
C HIS A 39 3.02 -14.92 1.77
N TRP A 40 4.08 -14.13 1.67
CA TRP A 40 3.99 -12.71 1.39
C TRP A 40 5.02 -12.34 0.32
N SER A 41 4.96 -11.09 -0.13
CA SER A 41 5.95 -10.50 -1.02
C SER A 41 6.16 -9.06 -0.58
N GLN A 42 7.42 -8.65 -0.58
CA GLN A 42 7.83 -7.28 -0.27
C GLN A 42 8.90 -6.84 -1.28
N LYS A 43 8.94 -5.54 -1.53
CA LYS A 43 10.04 -4.94 -2.28
C LYS A 43 11.28 -4.98 -1.40
N VAL A 44 12.40 -5.39 -1.97
CA VAL A 44 13.71 -5.32 -1.28
C VAL A 44 14.16 -3.87 -1.31
N GLU A 45 14.53 -3.32 -0.16
CA GLU A 45 14.99 -1.95 -0.06
C GLU A 45 16.39 -1.86 -0.67
N CYS A 46 16.65 -0.80 -1.42
CA CYS A 46 17.96 -0.49 -1.96
C CYS A 46 18.33 0.91 -1.51
N SER A 47 19.50 1.06 -0.89
CA SER A 47 20.07 2.36 -0.59
C SER A 47 21.58 2.27 -0.71
N ASN A 48 22.21 3.28 -1.31
CA ASN A 48 23.65 3.32 -1.51
C ASN A 48 24.25 2.06 -2.17
N GLY A 49 23.50 1.43 -3.09
CA GLY A 49 23.93 0.21 -3.80
C GLY A 49 23.91 -1.07 -2.97
N GLU A 50 23.42 -1.01 -1.73
CA GLU A 50 23.17 -2.16 -0.87
C GLU A 50 21.68 -2.49 -0.86
N TYR A 51 21.37 -3.77 -1.00
CA TYR A 51 20.02 -4.31 -0.91
C TYR A 51 19.82 -4.97 0.45
N SER A 52 18.75 -4.58 1.15
CA SER A 52 18.43 -5.08 2.49
C SER A 52 17.06 -5.77 2.53
N LEU A 53 17.04 -6.92 3.19
CA LEU A 53 15.83 -7.67 3.50
C LEU A 53 15.69 -7.73 5.02
N ASN A 54 14.69 -7.03 5.55
CA ASN A 54 14.32 -7.08 6.96
C ASN A 54 12.94 -7.76 7.10
N VAL A 55 12.86 -8.76 7.98
CA VAL A 55 11.64 -9.53 8.23
C VAL A 55 11.49 -9.72 9.74
N PRO A 56 10.34 -9.37 10.34
CA PRO A 56 10.05 -9.69 11.72
C PRO A 56 10.23 -11.19 11.98
N PHE A 57 11.13 -11.52 12.91
CA PHE A 57 11.49 -12.91 13.24
C PHE A 57 11.57 -13.14 14.76
N THR A 58 11.00 -12.22 15.53
CA THR A 58 10.92 -12.27 16.98
C THR A 58 9.65 -12.99 17.45
N PHE A 59 9.79 -13.89 18.42
CA PHE A 59 8.66 -14.60 19.04
C PHE A 59 8.46 -14.12 20.49
N PRO A 60 7.27 -13.61 20.87
CA PRO A 60 7.02 -13.16 22.23
C PRO A 60 7.16 -14.26 23.28
N ASP A 61 7.60 -13.89 24.48
CA ASP A 61 7.84 -14.85 25.59
C ASP A 61 6.59 -15.66 25.96
N PHE A 62 5.38 -15.09 25.80
CA PHE A 62 4.11 -15.75 26.10
C PHE A 62 3.73 -16.87 25.11
N VAL A 63 4.41 -16.97 23.96
CA VAL A 63 4.21 -18.07 22.99
C VAL A 63 4.83 -19.37 23.52
N ASN A 64 5.71 -19.31 24.53
CA ASN A 64 6.34 -20.48 25.13
C ASN A 64 5.58 -20.90 26.41
N PRO A 65 4.85 -22.03 26.42
CA PRO A 65 4.13 -22.47 27.60
C PRO A 65 5.08 -22.69 28.79
N THR A 66 4.74 -22.11 29.94
CA THR A 66 5.54 -22.24 31.17
C THR A 66 5.58 -23.69 31.66
N GLY A 67 6.77 -24.18 32.02
CA GLY A 67 6.92 -25.45 32.74
C GLY A 67 7.34 -26.68 31.92
N LYS A 68 7.53 -26.60 30.59
CA LYS A 68 8.11 -27.71 29.79
C LYS A 68 9.30 -27.25 28.94
N ARG A 69 10.48 -27.82 29.16
CA ARG A 69 11.64 -27.70 28.25
C ARG A 69 11.38 -28.56 27.01
N MET A 70 10.73 -28.00 26.01
CA MET A 70 10.61 -28.62 24.69
C MET A 70 11.81 -28.22 23.83
N SER A 71 12.40 -29.18 23.12
CA SER A 71 13.35 -28.87 22.04
C SER A 71 12.59 -28.14 20.93
N LYS A 72 13.11 -26.98 20.51
CA LYS A 72 12.56 -26.17 19.41
C LYS A 72 13.53 -26.25 18.25
N ARG A 73 13.02 -26.08 17.04
CA ARG A 73 13.83 -26.05 15.83
C ARG A 73 13.53 -24.81 15.03
N GLU A 74 14.56 -24.01 14.79
CA GLU A 74 14.51 -22.85 13.92
C GLU A 74 15.21 -23.16 12.61
N LYS A 75 14.54 -22.89 11.49
CA LYS A 75 15.10 -23.12 10.17
C LYS A 75 14.86 -21.93 9.26
N ILE A 76 15.94 -21.34 8.77
CA ILE A 76 15.92 -20.24 7.81
C ILE A 76 16.55 -20.74 6.52
N ARG A 77 15.82 -20.63 5.41
CA ARG A 77 16.33 -20.89 4.07
C ARG A 77 16.19 -19.61 3.26
N LEU A 78 17.31 -19.05 2.83
CA LEU A 78 17.36 -17.86 2.01
C LEU A 78 17.97 -18.23 0.65
N ASN A 79 17.26 -17.89 -0.42
CA ASN A 79 17.80 -17.94 -1.78
C ASN A 79 17.79 -16.53 -2.33
N VAL A 80 18.92 -16.10 -2.86
CA VAL A 80 19.09 -14.80 -3.50
C VAL A 80 19.44 -15.07 -4.95
N ASP A 81 18.54 -14.71 -5.85
CA ASP A 81 18.70 -14.86 -7.29
C ASP A 81 18.69 -13.45 -7.92
N VAL A 82 19.73 -13.13 -8.68
CA VAL A 82 19.87 -11.88 -9.43
C VAL A 82 19.93 -12.19 -10.92
N VAL A 83 19.57 -11.22 -11.74
CA VAL A 83 19.58 -11.39 -13.20
C VAL A 83 21.00 -11.68 -13.70
N ALA A 84 21.10 -12.55 -14.70
CA ALA A 84 22.37 -13.09 -15.20
C ALA A 84 23.36 -11.98 -15.61
N GLY A 85 24.63 -12.12 -15.17
CA GLY A 85 25.74 -11.20 -15.47
C GLY A 85 26.14 -10.29 -14.31
N SER A 86 25.36 -10.26 -13.23
CA SER A 86 25.68 -9.54 -12.00
C SER A 86 26.46 -10.41 -11.00
N GLU A 87 27.53 -9.87 -10.43
CA GLU A 87 28.24 -10.50 -9.32
C GLU A 87 27.61 -10.07 -7.99
N LEU A 88 27.30 -11.06 -7.16
CA LEU A 88 26.61 -10.89 -5.88
C LEU A 88 27.62 -10.94 -4.74
N LEU A 89 27.63 -9.88 -3.93
CA LEU A 89 28.50 -9.76 -2.78
C LEU A 89 27.63 -9.78 -1.51
N PHE A 90 27.78 -10.84 -0.73
CA PHE A 90 27.22 -10.92 0.62
C PHE A 90 27.84 -9.83 1.51
N LYS A 91 27.00 -9.15 2.31
CA LYS A 91 27.43 -8.10 3.24
C LYS A 91 27.23 -8.53 4.68
N THR A 92 25.98 -8.57 5.14
CA THR A 92 25.65 -8.82 6.55
C THR A 92 24.43 -9.73 6.72
N THR A 93 24.32 -10.32 7.90
CA THR A 93 23.19 -11.16 8.33
C THR A 93 23.03 -11.06 9.85
N SER A 94 21.81 -11.05 10.35
CA SER A 94 21.51 -11.16 11.78
C SER A 94 21.67 -12.58 12.32
N HIS A 95 21.44 -13.60 11.49
CA HIS A 95 21.45 -15.01 11.89
C HIS A 95 22.64 -15.76 11.28
N PRO A 96 23.16 -16.82 11.93
CA PRO A 96 24.33 -17.57 11.46
C PRO A 96 24.00 -18.44 10.23
N LEU A 97 23.89 -17.80 9.08
CA LEU A 97 23.62 -18.44 7.80
C LEU A 97 24.86 -19.15 7.25
N GLN A 98 24.73 -20.43 6.91
CA GLN A 98 25.74 -21.18 6.17
C GLN A 98 25.43 -21.14 4.68
N GLU A 99 26.41 -20.77 3.87
CA GLU A 99 26.28 -20.82 2.41
C GLU A 99 26.27 -22.29 1.94
N VAL A 100 25.20 -22.69 1.28
CA VAL A 100 24.99 -24.06 0.78
C VAL A 100 25.04 -24.16 -0.74
N ARG A 101 24.97 -23.01 -1.43
CA ARG A 101 24.91 -22.92 -2.89
C ARG A 101 25.49 -21.60 -3.35
N ARG A 102 26.37 -21.65 -4.36
CA ARG A 102 26.83 -20.47 -5.11
C ARG A 102 27.02 -20.81 -6.57
N HIS A 103 26.32 -20.08 -7.44
CA HIS A 103 26.51 -20.08 -8.88
C HIS A 103 26.48 -18.62 -9.38
N ALA A 104 26.85 -18.39 -10.65
CA ALA A 104 26.74 -17.05 -11.23
C ALA A 104 25.30 -16.51 -11.08
N GLY A 105 25.15 -15.38 -10.39
CA GLY A 105 23.86 -14.73 -10.14
C GLY A 105 22.94 -15.43 -9.12
N SER A 106 23.40 -16.41 -8.34
CA SER A 106 22.55 -17.11 -7.37
C SER A 106 23.32 -17.58 -6.15
N MET A 107 22.80 -17.25 -4.95
CA MET A 107 23.36 -17.68 -3.66
C MET A 107 22.27 -18.29 -2.79
N GLY A 108 22.59 -19.39 -2.11
CA GLY A 108 21.68 -20.08 -1.19
C GLY A 108 22.30 -20.24 0.18
N PHE A 109 21.50 -19.96 1.20
CA PHE A 109 21.90 -20.03 2.60
C PHE A 109 20.93 -20.87 3.43
N LEU A 110 21.46 -21.53 4.45
CA LEU A 110 20.70 -22.34 5.39
C LEU A 110 21.18 -22.06 6.82
N CYS A 111 20.22 -21.87 7.72
CA CYS A 111 20.40 -22.00 9.16
C CYS A 111 19.38 -23.04 9.64
N ASP A 112 19.81 -24.00 10.46
CA ASP A 112 18.99 -25.11 10.95
C ASP A 112 19.49 -25.51 12.34
N ASN A 113 18.87 -24.92 13.37
CA ASN A 113 19.34 -25.02 14.75
C ASN A 113 18.26 -25.61 15.65
N GLU A 114 18.66 -26.50 16.56
CA GLU A 114 17.87 -26.80 17.74
C GLU A 114 18.15 -25.73 18.81
N VAL A 115 17.09 -25.06 19.28
CA VAL A 115 17.19 -23.93 20.21
C VAL A 115 16.40 -24.19 21.49
N LEU A 116 16.92 -23.69 22.62
CA LEU A 116 16.24 -23.76 23.92
C LEU A 116 15.16 -22.66 24.05
N SER A 117 15.43 -21.50 23.48
CA SER A 117 14.55 -20.34 23.39
C SER A 117 14.50 -19.86 21.94
N TRP A 118 13.35 -19.30 21.53
CA TRP A 118 13.22 -18.69 20.21
C TRP A 118 14.15 -17.47 20.07
N SER A 119 14.49 -17.12 18.83
CA SER A 119 15.22 -15.92 18.48
C SER A 119 14.50 -14.67 18.99
N LYS A 120 15.29 -13.70 19.46
CA LYS A 120 14.83 -12.41 19.96
C LYS A 120 15.12 -11.25 19.00
N ASP A 121 15.78 -11.57 17.89
CA ASP A 121 16.21 -10.62 16.89
C ASP A 121 15.45 -10.89 15.59
N ASP A 122 15.02 -9.82 14.94
CA ASP A 122 14.43 -9.91 13.61
C ASP A 122 15.47 -10.36 12.58
N PHE A 123 15.00 -10.94 11.48
CA PHE A 123 15.86 -11.41 10.42
C PHE A 123 16.24 -10.23 9.52
N SER A 124 17.53 -9.91 9.47
CA SER A 124 18.13 -8.96 8.53
C SER A 124 19.16 -9.67 7.66
N PHE A 125 19.14 -9.36 6.37
CA PHE A 125 20.11 -9.83 5.39
C PHE A 125 20.43 -8.73 4.40
N SER A 126 21.71 -8.54 4.08
CA SER A 126 22.10 -7.56 3.08
C SER A 126 23.14 -8.08 2.08
N TYR A 127 23.02 -7.57 0.85
CA TYR A 127 23.90 -7.90 -0.27
C TYR A 127 24.08 -6.70 -1.20
N SER A 128 25.15 -6.67 -1.98
CA SER A 128 25.34 -5.67 -3.04
C SER A 128 25.58 -6.35 -4.38
N ILE A 129 25.25 -5.63 -5.45
CA ILE A 129 25.52 -6.05 -6.83
C ILE A 129 26.67 -5.20 -7.36
N SER A 130 27.80 -5.82 -7.74
CA SER A 130 28.94 -5.09 -8.30
C SER A 130 28.71 -4.78 -9.78
N SER A 131 28.77 -3.49 -10.14
CA SER A 131 28.84 -3.01 -11.53
C SER A 131 29.41 -1.61 -11.53
N SER A 132 30.41 -1.31 -12.36
CA SER A 132 30.99 0.04 -12.46
C SER A 132 30.16 1.01 -13.31
N LEU A 133 29.31 0.51 -14.20
CA LEU A 133 28.52 1.29 -15.15
C LEU A 133 27.02 1.12 -14.90
N ILE A 134 26.22 2.05 -15.42
CA ILE A 134 24.78 1.86 -15.58
C ILE A 134 24.58 0.61 -16.43
N ASN A 135 23.76 -0.30 -15.96
CA ASN A 135 23.47 -1.56 -16.64
C ASN A 135 21.98 -1.86 -16.56
N GLY A 136 21.52 -2.78 -17.39
CA GLY A 136 20.12 -3.20 -17.35
C GLY A 136 19.89 -4.45 -18.17
N GLY A 137 18.64 -4.86 -18.20
CA GLY A 137 18.21 -6.01 -18.98
C GLY A 137 16.70 -6.05 -19.12
N VAL A 138 16.25 -6.89 -20.04
CA VAL A 138 14.84 -7.21 -20.23
C VAL A 138 14.63 -8.68 -19.97
N LEU A 139 13.70 -9.00 -19.08
CA LEU A 139 13.22 -10.35 -18.83
C LEU A 139 11.88 -10.52 -19.53
N LEU A 140 11.71 -11.65 -20.20
CA LEU A 140 10.45 -12.02 -20.84
C LEU A 140 9.87 -13.27 -20.18
N GLU A 141 8.57 -13.25 -19.91
CA GLU A 141 7.81 -14.39 -19.43
C GLU A 141 6.60 -14.63 -20.34
N SER A 142 6.39 -15.88 -20.73
CA SER A 142 5.23 -16.26 -21.54
C SER A 142 3.98 -16.38 -20.70
N ALA A 143 2.84 -15.99 -21.27
CA ALA A 143 1.56 -16.12 -20.59
C ALA A 143 1.25 -17.59 -20.30
N SER A 144 0.82 -17.89 -19.07
CA SER A 144 0.33 -19.23 -18.76
C SER A 144 -1.01 -19.47 -19.47
N ALA A 145 -1.34 -20.74 -19.75
CA ALA A 145 -2.63 -21.08 -20.39
C ALA A 145 -3.87 -20.60 -19.61
N HIS A 146 -3.73 -20.35 -18.30
CA HIS A 146 -4.81 -19.91 -17.41
C HIS A 146 -4.81 -18.38 -17.20
N ASP A 147 -3.89 -17.65 -17.83
CA ASP A 147 -3.81 -16.20 -17.73
C ASP A 147 -5.00 -15.54 -18.45
N PHE A 148 -5.69 -14.58 -17.84
CA PHE A 148 -6.88 -13.99 -18.49
C PHE A 148 -6.56 -13.04 -19.67
N ASP A 149 -5.35 -12.50 -19.74
CA ASP A 149 -4.92 -11.48 -20.72
C ASP A 149 -4.21 -12.13 -21.93
N GLN A 150 -3.59 -13.31 -21.73
CA GLN A 150 -2.94 -14.14 -22.76
C GLN A 150 -1.79 -13.45 -23.53
N ARG A 151 -1.53 -12.17 -23.28
CA ARG A 151 -0.34 -11.44 -23.77
C ARG A 151 0.91 -11.82 -22.97
N GLU A 152 2.03 -11.91 -23.68
CA GLU A 152 3.36 -12.12 -23.12
C GLU A 152 3.72 -10.96 -22.18
N MET A 153 4.63 -11.21 -21.24
CA MET A 153 5.02 -10.26 -20.20
C MET A 153 6.49 -9.87 -20.33
N PHE A 154 6.81 -8.64 -19.96
CA PHE A 154 8.18 -8.16 -19.88
C PHE A 154 8.44 -7.44 -18.56
N TYR A 155 9.71 -7.46 -18.14
CA TYR A 155 10.25 -6.72 -17.02
C TYR A 155 11.59 -6.12 -17.43
N ILE A 156 11.66 -4.79 -17.44
CA ILE A 156 12.85 -4.02 -17.78
C ILE A 156 13.39 -3.44 -16.48
N TYR A 157 14.69 -3.57 -16.25
CA TYR A 157 15.36 -2.91 -15.16
C TYR A 157 16.61 -2.18 -15.65
N LEU A 158 16.88 -1.03 -15.05
CA LEU A 158 18.08 -0.23 -15.27
C LEU A 158 18.65 0.13 -13.90
N SER A 159 19.84 -0.38 -13.59
CA SER A 159 20.54 -0.15 -12.33
C SER A 159 21.56 0.96 -12.50
N PRO A 160 21.75 1.84 -11.49
CA PRO A 160 22.72 2.92 -11.57
C PRO A 160 24.15 2.39 -11.71
N GLY A 161 24.49 1.25 -11.11
CA GLY A 161 25.89 0.83 -10.93
C GLY A 161 26.60 1.64 -9.84
N ASP A 162 27.90 1.43 -9.65
CA ASP A 162 28.70 1.94 -8.54
C ASP A 162 28.69 3.47 -8.46
N ILE A 163 28.59 3.98 -7.24
CA ILE A 163 28.32 5.37 -6.88
C ILE A 163 29.59 6.22 -7.02
N GLN A 164 30.76 5.60 -6.87
CA GLN A 164 32.05 6.28 -6.85
C GLN A 164 32.28 7.06 -8.16
N ASN A 165 32.09 8.38 -8.10
CA ASN A 165 32.25 9.39 -9.17
C ASN A 165 31.03 9.69 -10.06
N LYS A 166 29.80 9.29 -9.70
CA LYS A 166 28.62 9.77 -10.44
C LYS A 166 28.24 11.19 -10.04
N LYS A 167 28.16 12.08 -11.02
CA LYS A 167 27.56 13.41 -10.85
C LYS A 167 26.04 13.27 -10.75
N VAL A 168 25.43 13.98 -9.82
CA VAL A 168 23.97 14.14 -9.73
C VAL A 168 23.57 15.47 -10.37
N PHE A 169 22.36 15.54 -10.93
CA PHE A 169 21.82 16.78 -11.49
C PHE A 169 21.71 17.86 -10.40
N LYS A 170 21.96 19.13 -10.74
CA LYS A 170 21.52 20.26 -9.91
C LYS A 170 20.00 20.31 -9.88
N LYS A 171 19.39 20.73 -8.76
CA LYS A 171 17.93 20.75 -8.63
C LYS A 171 17.39 22.11 -8.21
N ASP A 172 16.18 22.37 -8.68
CA ASP A 172 15.33 23.47 -8.24
C ASP A 172 14.11 22.84 -7.57
N ILE A 173 14.05 22.89 -6.24
CA ILE A 173 13.07 22.12 -5.44
C ILE A 173 12.05 23.03 -4.77
N ILE A 174 10.76 22.74 -4.98
CA ILE A 174 9.68 23.37 -4.22
C ILE A 174 9.03 22.33 -3.33
N PHE A 175 9.14 22.53 -2.02
CA PHE A 175 8.44 21.72 -1.02
C PHE A 175 7.05 22.29 -0.79
N ILE A 176 6.00 21.53 -1.12
CA ILE A 176 4.61 21.87 -0.88
C ILE A 176 4.11 21.04 0.29
N ILE A 177 3.93 21.65 1.46
CA ILE A 177 3.67 20.95 2.71
C ILE A 177 2.31 21.33 3.28
N ASP A 178 1.48 20.31 3.50
CA ASP A 178 0.17 20.45 4.12
C ASP A 178 0.32 20.83 5.60
N ILE A 179 -0.35 21.91 5.99
CA ILE A 179 -0.46 22.42 7.36
C ILE A 179 -1.92 22.54 7.80
N SER A 180 -2.81 21.73 7.21
CA SER A 180 -4.21 21.60 7.63
C SER A 180 -4.35 21.16 9.09
N GLY A 181 -5.57 21.24 9.64
CA GLY A 181 -5.82 20.90 11.03
C GLY A 181 -5.54 19.44 11.38
N SER A 182 -5.72 18.50 10.45
CA SER A 182 -5.48 17.07 10.66
C SER A 182 -4.01 16.74 10.90
N MET A 183 -3.08 17.57 10.40
CA MET A 183 -1.64 17.42 10.59
C MET A 183 -1.17 17.72 12.03
N GLN A 184 -2.05 18.14 12.95
CA GLN A 184 -1.66 18.54 14.30
C GLN A 184 -0.89 17.45 15.08
N GLY A 185 0.07 17.89 15.91
CA GLY A 185 0.83 17.02 16.81
C GLY A 185 1.94 16.27 16.09
N LYS A 186 2.06 14.96 16.34
CA LYS A 186 3.21 14.16 15.88
C LYS A 186 3.38 14.16 14.35
N LEU A 187 2.29 14.24 13.58
CA LEU A 187 2.37 14.29 12.12
C LEU A 187 3.14 15.53 11.63
N MET A 188 2.80 16.70 12.17
CA MET A 188 3.50 17.95 11.89
C MET A 188 4.95 17.90 12.36
N ASP A 189 5.19 17.40 13.57
CA ASP A 189 6.54 17.35 14.15
C ASP A 189 7.47 16.46 13.33
N ASP A 190 7.03 15.25 12.95
CA ASP A 190 7.81 14.33 12.13
C ASP A 190 8.02 14.89 10.71
N THR A 191 7.00 15.57 10.15
CA THR A 191 7.11 16.22 8.84
C THR A 191 8.12 17.38 8.86
N LYS A 192 8.12 18.20 9.93
CA LYS A 192 9.13 19.24 10.15
C LYS A 192 10.52 18.65 10.23
N ASN A 193 10.72 17.63 11.07
CA ASN A 193 12.03 17.00 11.25
C ASN A 193 12.57 16.43 9.93
N ALA A 194 11.72 15.75 9.17
CA ALA A 194 12.07 15.22 7.86
C ALA A 194 12.42 16.34 6.87
N LEU A 195 11.64 17.42 6.81
CA LEU A 195 11.90 18.56 5.93
C LEU A 195 13.23 19.25 6.29
N LEU A 196 13.47 19.53 7.58
CA LEU A 196 14.72 20.13 8.03
C LEU A 196 15.93 19.25 7.70
N SER A 197 15.79 17.94 7.88
CA SER A 197 16.80 16.96 7.51
C SER A 197 17.02 16.91 5.99
N ALA A 198 15.96 17.00 5.18
CA ALA A 198 16.07 17.10 3.72
C ALA A 198 16.80 18.37 3.27
N LEU A 199 16.46 19.54 3.85
CA LEU A 199 17.12 20.81 3.57
C LEU A 199 18.61 20.78 3.92
N SER A 200 18.99 20.14 5.03
CA SER A 200 20.39 20.01 5.45
C SER A 200 21.27 19.17 4.51
N LYS A 201 20.64 18.39 3.61
CA LYS A 201 21.32 17.51 2.65
C LYS A 201 21.36 18.09 1.24
N LEU A 202 20.76 19.25 1.00
CA LEU A 202 20.86 19.93 -0.28
C LEU A 202 22.30 20.37 -0.56
N ASN A 203 22.71 20.35 -1.82
CA ASN A 203 24.00 20.92 -2.19
C ASN A 203 23.88 22.45 -2.21
N PRO A 204 24.93 23.21 -1.87
CA PRO A 204 24.88 24.68 -1.89
C PRO A 204 24.50 25.30 -3.24
N ASP A 205 24.71 24.55 -4.33
CA ASP A 205 24.37 24.93 -5.70
C ASP A 205 22.90 24.62 -6.08
N ASP A 206 22.18 23.87 -5.25
CA ASP A 206 20.76 23.58 -5.45
C ASP A 206 19.92 24.80 -5.01
N LEU A 207 18.80 25.02 -5.68
CA LEU A 207 17.85 26.05 -5.32
C LEU A 207 16.62 25.44 -4.66
N PHE A 208 16.05 26.13 -3.68
CA PHE A 208 14.80 25.70 -3.06
C PHE A 208 13.89 26.86 -2.63
N THR A 209 12.62 26.53 -2.43
CA THR A 209 11.67 27.30 -1.62
C THR A 209 10.65 26.35 -0.99
N ILE A 210 9.83 26.89 -0.09
CA ILE A 210 8.81 26.13 0.65
C ILE A 210 7.47 26.85 0.50
N ILE A 211 6.42 26.08 0.23
CA ILE A 211 5.03 26.52 0.23
C ILE A 211 4.32 25.69 1.30
N ALA A 212 3.98 26.31 2.43
CA ALA A 212 3.10 25.72 3.41
C ALA A 212 1.66 26.04 3.02
N PHE A 213 0.75 25.06 3.01
CA PHE A 213 -0.62 25.27 2.56
C PHE A 213 -1.66 24.63 3.47
N ASN A 214 -2.82 25.28 3.54
CA ASN A 214 -4.05 24.74 4.10
C ASN A 214 -5.20 25.22 3.21
N GLY A 215 -6.12 26.07 3.70
CA GLY A 215 -7.02 26.85 2.84
C GLY A 215 -6.37 28.10 2.23
N GLU A 216 -5.16 28.46 2.66
CA GLU A 216 -4.32 29.53 2.13
C GLU A 216 -2.92 28.98 1.80
N SER A 217 -2.05 29.80 1.20
CA SER A 217 -0.65 29.44 0.90
C SER A 217 0.32 30.47 1.48
N HIS A 218 1.31 29.97 2.21
CA HIS A 218 2.39 30.76 2.79
C HIS A 218 3.72 30.35 2.16
N LEU A 219 4.39 31.30 1.54
CA LEU A 219 5.67 31.07 0.87
C LEU A 219 6.82 31.50 1.78
N PHE A 220 7.84 30.65 1.91
CA PHE A 220 9.11 31.02 2.52
C PHE A 220 9.78 32.15 1.75
N SER A 221 9.86 31.99 0.43
CA SER A 221 10.39 32.99 -0.48
C SER A 221 9.60 33.02 -1.79
N LYS A 222 9.42 34.22 -2.36
CA LYS A 222 8.75 34.43 -3.65
C LYS A 222 9.61 34.03 -4.85
N SER A 223 10.89 33.80 -4.62
CA SER A 223 11.86 33.35 -5.61
C SER A 223 12.60 32.13 -5.09
N MET A 224 13.21 31.37 -6.00
CA MET A 224 14.09 30.27 -5.64
C MET A 224 15.35 30.82 -4.95
N GLU A 225 15.75 30.25 -3.80
CA GLU A 225 16.95 30.63 -3.06
C GLU A 225 17.99 29.51 -3.05
N SER A 226 19.27 29.85 -3.08
CA SER A 226 20.35 28.85 -2.96
C SER A 226 20.33 28.17 -1.60
N ALA A 227 20.61 26.86 -1.55
CA ALA A 227 20.73 26.09 -0.31
C ALA A 227 22.03 26.36 0.46
N SER A 228 22.33 27.64 0.71
CA SER A 228 23.40 28.05 1.61
C SER A 228 23.02 27.80 3.07
N ASN A 229 24.00 27.60 3.94
CA ASN A 229 23.76 27.37 5.37
C ASN A 229 22.89 28.46 6.00
N ASP A 230 23.11 29.74 5.66
CA ASP A 230 22.30 30.87 6.12
C ASP A 230 20.84 30.76 5.66
N THR A 231 20.62 30.37 4.40
CA THR A 231 19.26 30.22 3.85
C THR A 231 18.53 29.05 4.50
N VAL A 232 19.23 27.94 4.74
CA VAL A 232 18.67 26.78 5.43
C VAL A 232 18.32 27.12 6.87
N GLU A 233 19.13 27.91 7.57
CA GLU A 233 18.83 28.40 8.92
C GLU A 233 17.59 29.32 8.93
N ARG A 234 17.52 30.30 8.01
CA ARG A 234 16.32 31.14 7.85
C ARG A 234 15.06 30.34 7.52
N ALA A 235 15.19 29.32 6.67
CA ALA A 235 14.09 28.42 6.33
C ALA A 235 13.64 27.61 7.56
N SER A 236 14.58 27.15 8.39
CA SER A 236 14.30 26.45 9.64
C SER A 236 13.49 27.32 10.61
N ASP A 237 13.90 28.57 10.82
CA ASP A 237 13.17 29.53 11.66
C ASP A 237 11.77 29.83 11.10
N TRP A 238 11.67 29.95 9.78
CA TRP A 238 10.40 30.17 9.10
C TRP A 238 9.46 28.97 9.24
N ILE A 239 9.96 27.73 9.08
CA ILE A 239 9.19 26.49 9.30
C ILE A 239 8.66 26.44 10.73
N ASN A 240 9.53 26.69 11.71
CA ASN A 240 9.16 26.67 13.13
C ASN A 240 8.06 27.69 13.47
N THR A 241 8.02 28.81 12.75
CA THR A 241 7.05 29.89 12.98
C THR A 241 5.74 29.69 12.20
N ASN A 242 5.81 29.22 10.95
CA ASN A 242 4.66 29.25 10.02
C ASN A 242 3.94 27.91 9.88
N PHE A 243 4.57 26.79 10.25
CA PHE A 243 3.90 25.49 10.22
C PHE A 243 3.03 25.33 11.47
N VAL A 244 1.88 25.98 11.42
CA VAL A 244 0.82 25.94 12.43
C VAL A 244 -0.37 25.20 11.84
N ALA A 245 -0.67 24.03 12.38
CA ALA A 245 -1.77 23.19 11.90
C ALA A 245 -3.12 23.93 12.05
N GLY A 246 -3.87 24.06 10.96
CA GLY A 246 -5.20 24.66 10.96
C GLY A 246 -5.78 24.87 9.57
N GLY A 247 -7.06 25.22 9.50
CA GLY A 247 -7.75 25.46 8.23
C GLY A 247 -8.18 24.18 7.51
N GLY A 248 -8.48 24.31 6.22
CA GLY A 248 -8.81 23.19 5.33
C GLY A 248 -7.59 22.74 4.50
N THR A 249 -7.85 22.14 3.34
CA THR A 249 -6.82 21.60 2.44
C THR A 249 -7.10 22.05 1.00
N ASP A 250 -6.21 22.84 0.40
CA ASP A 250 -6.21 23.25 -1.01
C ASP A 250 -4.87 22.87 -1.65
N ILE A 251 -4.87 21.79 -2.45
CA ILE A 251 -3.69 21.29 -3.15
C ILE A 251 -3.48 22.03 -4.49
N SER A 252 -4.55 22.54 -5.10
CA SER A 252 -4.55 23.05 -6.46
C SER A 252 -3.78 24.37 -6.58
N HIS A 253 -4.04 25.31 -5.66
CA HIS A 253 -3.40 26.62 -5.67
C HIS A 253 -1.86 26.58 -5.46
N PRO A 254 -1.33 25.92 -4.42
CA PRO A 254 0.12 25.85 -4.22
C PRO A 254 0.82 25.07 -5.34
N LEU A 255 0.16 24.06 -5.92
CA LEU A 255 0.74 23.28 -7.03
C LEU A 255 0.87 24.11 -8.30
N ASN A 256 -0.15 24.91 -8.66
CA ASN A 256 -0.05 25.86 -9.77
C ASN A 256 1.07 26.87 -9.56
N THR A 257 1.13 27.46 -8.36
CA THR A 257 2.17 28.42 -7.99
C THR A 257 3.57 27.80 -8.17
N ALA A 258 3.76 26.56 -7.73
CA ALA A 258 5.03 25.86 -7.88
C ALA A 258 5.40 25.60 -9.35
N ILE A 259 4.44 25.17 -10.17
CA ILE A 259 4.67 24.95 -11.61
C ILE A 259 5.07 26.27 -12.31
N GLU A 260 4.42 27.38 -11.96
CA GLU A 260 4.74 28.70 -12.51
C GLU A 260 6.15 29.16 -12.08
N MET A 261 6.51 29.01 -10.81
CA MET A 261 7.83 29.38 -10.30
C MET A 261 8.95 28.59 -10.99
N LEU A 262 8.74 27.29 -11.23
CA LEU A 262 9.72 26.42 -11.88
C LEU A 262 9.79 26.57 -13.40
N SER A 263 8.87 27.33 -14.03
CA SER A 263 8.87 27.53 -15.49
C SER A 263 10.14 28.18 -16.03
N SER A 264 10.88 28.90 -15.18
CA SER A 264 12.11 29.61 -15.52
C SER A 264 13.40 28.82 -15.26
N ALA A 265 13.30 27.59 -14.72
CA ALA A 265 14.46 26.76 -14.39
C ALA A 265 15.32 26.46 -15.62
N GLN A 266 16.64 26.68 -15.50
CA GLN A 266 17.61 26.44 -16.57
C GLN A 266 18.80 25.64 -16.02
N SER A 267 19.21 24.61 -16.75
CA SER A 267 20.39 23.78 -16.39
C SER A 267 20.28 23.09 -15.01
N SER A 268 19.06 22.86 -14.53
CA SER A 268 18.72 22.11 -13.33
C SER A 268 17.49 21.24 -13.59
N VAL A 269 17.23 20.27 -12.73
CA VAL A 269 16.00 19.49 -12.75
C VAL A 269 14.98 20.14 -11.81
N PRO A 270 13.84 20.65 -12.33
CA PRO A 270 12.76 21.17 -11.50
C PRO A 270 12.05 20.02 -10.77
N ILE A 271 11.85 20.16 -9.47
CA ILE A 271 11.23 19.15 -8.60
C ILE A 271 10.16 19.83 -7.74
N ILE A 272 8.98 19.23 -7.71
CA ILE A 272 7.91 19.56 -6.76
C ILE A 272 7.77 18.38 -5.81
N PHE A 273 7.79 18.66 -4.51
CA PHE A 273 7.64 17.66 -3.45
C PHE A 273 6.38 17.96 -2.65
N LEU A 274 5.29 17.24 -2.91
CA LEU A 274 3.99 17.43 -2.25
C LEU A 274 3.84 16.46 -1.09
N VAL A 275 3.53 16.96 0.11
CA VAL A 275 3.26 16.16 1.32
C VAL A 275 1.88 16.51 1.86
N THR A 276 1.01 15.53 2.08
CA THR A 276 -0.37 15.73 2.60
C THR A 276 -0.90 14.50 3.33
N ASP A 277 -1.78 14.71 4.31
CA ASP A 277 -2.57 13.66 4.98
C ASP A 277 -4.07 13.65 4.56
N GLY A 278 -4.47 14.60 3.71
CA GLY A 278 -5.86 14.82 3.31
C GLY A 278 -6.19 14.46 1.86
N THR A 279 -7.48 14.45 1.55
CA THR A 279 -8.04 14.29 0.19
C THR A 279 -8.90 15.51 -0.16
N VAL A 280 -8.99 15.84 -1.46
CA VAL A 280 -9.74 17.00 -1.97
C VAL A 280 -10.72 16.58 -3.07
N GLU A 281 -11.78 17.36 -3.30
CA GLU A 281 -12.82 16.98 -4.28
C GLU A 281 -12.33 17.10 -5.73
N ASP A 282 -11.38 17.99 -6.00
CA ASP A 282 -10.90 18.36 -7.32
C ASP A 282 -9.67 17.56 -7.79
N GLU A 283 -9.31 16.45 -7.13
CA GLU A 283 -8.13 15.62 -7.43
C GLU A 283 -7.96 15.26 -8.91
N ARG A 284 -9.06 14.91 -9.60
CA ARG A 284 -9.04 14.60 -11.04
C ARG A 284 -8.74 15.82 -11.90
N GLN A 285 -9.26 16.97 -11.48
CA GLN A 285 -9.06 18.25 -12.16
C GLN A 285 -7.61 18.70 -11.97
N ILE A 286 -7.04 18.51 -10.78
CA ILE A 286 -5.61 18.70 -10.50
C ILE A 286 -4.76 17.81 -11.42
N CYS A 287 -5.06 16.52 -11.54
CA CYS A 287 -4.34 15.64 -12.46
C CYS A 287 -4.44 16.13 -13.93
N ALA A 288 -5.61 16.56 -14.37
CA ALA A 288 -5.81 17.08 -15.73
C ALA A 288 -5.02 18.37 -15.99
N MET A 289 -5.03 19.29 -15.02
CA MET A 289 -4.29 20.54 -15.04
C MET A 289 -2.78 20.29 -15.17
N VAL A 290 -2.22 19.45 -14.32
CA VAL A 290 -0.79 19.09 -14.37
C VAL A 290 -0.45 18.43 -15.71
N LYS A 291 -1.28 17.49 -16.17
CA LYS A 291 -1.09 16.84 -17.47
C LYS A 291 -1.04 17.85 -18.62
N ASN A 292 -1.91 18.87 -18.60
CA ASN A 292 -1.90 19.93 -19.60
C ASN A 292 -0.60 20.76 -19.55
N HIS A 293 -0.09 21.08 -18.35
CA HIS A 293 1.21 21.74 -18.20
C HIS A 293 2.36 20.88 -18.74
N MET A 294 2.32 19.56 -18.52
CA MET A 294 3.37 18.65 -19.01
C MET A 294 3.38 18.52 -20.54
N ILE A 295 2.21 18.66 -21.19
CA ILE A 295 2.11 18.56 -22.67
C ILE A 295 2.49 19.88 -23.34
N ASN A 296 2.09 21.02 -22.75
CA ASN A 296 2.24 22.34 -23.36
C ASN A 296 3.55 23.06 -23.01
N GLY A 297 4.37 22.49 -22.12
CA GLY A 297 5.63 23.10 -21.68
C GLY A 297 6.72 23.05 -22.75
N GLU A 298 7.34 24.19 -23.06
CA GLU A 298 8.51 24.30 -23.94
C GLU A 298 9.85 23.96 -23.22
N SER A 299 9.81 23.68 -21.91
CA SER A 299 10.98 23.44 -21.04
C SER A 299 10.92 22.08 -20.33
N ILE A 300 11.99 21.74 -19.60
CA ILE A 300 12.09 20.55 -18.74
C ILE A 300 10.92 20.54 -17.75
N CYS A 301 10.00 19.59 -17.90
CA CYS A 301 8.83 19.47 -17.02
C CYS A 301 9.23 19.17 -15.57
N PRO A 302 8.56 19.75 -14.56
CA PRO A 302 8.82 19.47 -13.15
C PRO A 302 8.56 18.02 -12.81
N ARG A 303 9.46 17.42 -12.03
CA ARG A 303 9.25 16.09 -11.44
C ARG A 303 8.39 16.23 -10.22
N ILE A 304 7.24 15.55 -10.18
CA ILE A 304 6.34 15.63 -9.03
C ILE A 304 6.52 14.38 -8.17
N TYR A 305 7.05 14.58 -6.97
CA TYR A 305 7.10 13.57 -5.92
C TYR A 305 5.97 13.83 -4.94
N THR A 306 5.29 12.78 -4.53
CA THR A 306 4.13 12.90 -3.62
C THR A 306 4.31 11.97 -2.43
N PHE A 307 4.05 12.47 -1.24
CA PHE A 307 4.07 11.71 0.00
C PHE A 307 2.72 11.77 0.71
N GLY A 308 2.08 10.61 0.85
CA GLY A 308 0.82 10.48 1.58
C GLY A 308 1.04 10.12 3.05
N ILE A 309 0.34 10.78 3.97
CA ILE A 309 0.37 10.47 5.39
C ILE A 309 -0.97 9.84 5.79
N GLY A 310 -0.90 8.68 6.44
CA GLY A 310 -2.06 7.99 7.00
C GLY A 310 -3.03 7.44 5.96
N SER A 311 -4.26 7.11 6.38
CA SER A 311 -5.27 6.43 5.55
C SER A 311 -6.33 7.34 4.94
N PHE A 312 -6.33 8.64 5.27
CA PHE A 312 -7.38 9.57 4.85
C PHE A 312 -7.08 10.30 3.53
N CYS A 313 -5.83 10.40 3.12
CA CYS A 313 -5.49 10.88 1.77
C CYS A 313 -5.81 9.84 0.69
N ASN A 314 -6.09 10.31 -0.51
CA ASN A 314 -6.26 9.43 -1.66
C ASN A 314 -4.90 9.05 -2.26
N HIS A 315 -4.38 7.91 -1.83
CA HIS A 315 -3.08 7.39 -2.28
C HIS A 315 -3.02 7.10 -3.79
N TYR A 316 -4.16 6.80 -4.43
CA TYR A 316 -4.23 6.59 -5.88
C TYR A 316 -4.17 7.90 -6.66
N PHE A 317 -4.74 8.98 -6.12
CA PHE A 317 -4.55 10.33 -6.66
C PHE A 317 -3.08 10.73 -6.59
N LEU A 318 -2.45 10.64 -5.41
CA LEU A 318 -1.04 11.02 -5.22
C LEU A 318 -0.13 10.22 -6.16
N ARG A 319 -0.35 8.90 -6.26
CA ARG A 319 0.38 8.05 -7.20
C ARG A 319 0.19 8.46 -8.65
N MET A 320 -1.03 8.78 -9.06
CA MET A 320 -1.31 9.22 -10.43
C MET A 320 -0.65 10.57 -10.71
N LEU A 321 -0.71 11.50 -9.76
CA LEU A 321 -0.08 12.81 -9.86
C LEU A 321 1.45 12.68 -10.03
N ALA A 322 2.09 11.84 -9.21
CA ALA A 322 3.52 11.55 -9.34
C ALA A 322 3.87 10.91 -10.70
N ASN A 323 3.03 9.98 -11.18
CA ASN A 323 3.20 9.36 -12.49
C ASN A 323 3.12 10.39 -13.63
N ILE A 324 2.10 11.26 -13.61
CA ILE A 324 1.95 12.34 -14.59
C ILE A 324 3.20 13.24 -14.60
N GLY A 325 3.68 13.61 -13.41
CA GLY A 325 4.89 14.40 -13.24
C GLY A 325 6.21 13.63 -13.38
N ARG A 326 6.24 12.36 -13.81
CA ARG A 326 7.47 11.53 -13.94
C ARG A 326 8.31 11.40 -12.64
N GLY A 327 7.72 11.68 -11.48
CA GLY A 327 8.34 11.48 -10.17
C GLY A 327 7.92 10.16 -9.53
N GLN A 328 8.02 10.07 -8.22
CA GLN A 328 7.65 8.87 -7.46
C GLN A 328 6.71 9.20 -6.30
N TYR A 329 5.88 8.22 -5.97
CA TYR A 329 4.97 8.25 -4.84
C TYR A 329 5.50 7.35 -3.73
N ASP A 330 5.38 7.81 -2.49
CA ASP A 330 5.51 6.99 -1.29
C ASP A 330 4.48 7.43 -0.23
N ALA A 331 4.30 6.66 0.83
CA ALA A 331 3.42 7.01 1.92
C ALA A 331 3.83 6.37 3.25
N ALA A 332 3.41 6.97 4.36
CA ALA A 332 3.51 6.40 5.70
C ALA A 332 2.12 6.21 6.31
N LEU A 333 1.68 4.96 6.43
CA LEU A 333 0.42 4.62 7.11
C LEU A 333 0.57 4.56 8.64
N ASP A 334 1.81 4.39 9.11
CA ASP A 334 2.18 4.46 10.52
C ASP A 334 2.92 5.77 10.76
N VAL A 335 2.57 6.45 11.84
CA VAL A 335 3.14 7.74 12.21
C VAL A 335 4.64 7.63 12.44
N ASP A 336 5.12 6.51 12.99
CA ASP A 336 6.55 6.28 13.24
C ASP A 336 7.37 6.07 11.97
N LEU A 337 6.71 5.92 10.81
CA LEU A 337 7.36 5.75 9.51
C LEU A 337 7.37 7.04 8.67
N ILE A 338 6.79 8.15 9.14
CA ILE A 338 6.71 9.40 8.37
C ILE A 338 8.11 9.89 8.02
N GLU A 339 8.93 10.18 9.03
CA GLU A 339 10.29 10.72 8.84
C GLU A 339 11.19 9.82 7.97
N PRO A 340 11.39 8.52 8.29
CA PRO A 340 12.31 7.69 7.50
C PRO A 340 11.85 7.47 6.05
N ARG A 341 10.54 7.33 5.80
CA ARG A 341 10.04 7.13 4.42
C ARG A 341 10.07 8.43 3.61
N LEU A 342 9.74 9.55 4.23
CA LEU A 342 9.80 10.87 3.59
C LEU A 342 11.25 11.20 3.20
N LEU A 343 12.21 10.96 4.09
CA LEU A 343 13.63 11.10 3.78
C LEU A 343 14.09 10.16 2.67
N THR A 344 13.65 8.90 2.67
CA THR A 344 13.98 7.94 1.60
C THR A 344 13.46 8.41 0.23
N LEU A 345 12.25 8.95 0.17
CA LEU A 345 11.69 9.51 -1.05
C LEU A 345 12.45 10.77 -1.49
N PHE A 346 12.87 11.61 -0.54
CA PHE A 346 13.70 12.77 -0.81
C PHE A 346 15.07 12.39 -1.38
N GLU A 347 15.78 11.41 -0.80
CA GLU A 347 17.07 10.92 -1.33
C GLU A 347 16.94 10.41 -2.76
N LYS A 348 15.84 9.73 -3.09
CA LYS A 348 15.55 9.30 -4.46
C LYS A 348 15.40 10.48 -5.42
N ALA A 349 14.73 11.55 -4.98
CA ALA A 349 14.56 12.78 -5.77
C ALA A 349 15.85 13.59 -5.89
N SER A 350 16.68 13.61 -4.84
CA SER A 350 17.93 14.38 -4.76
C SER A 350 19.13 13.66 -5.39
N SER A 351 19.00 12.40 -5.81
CA SER A 351 20.11 11.61 -6.36
C SER A 351 19.95 11.21 -7.84
N LEU A 352 19.21 11.99 -8.62
CA LEU A 352 19.03 11.75 -10.06
C LEU A 352 20.36 11.81 -10.82
N ILE A 353 20.63 10.77 -11.62
CA ILE A 353 21.85 10.63 -12.43
C ILE A 353 21.58 10.54 -13.94
N LEU A 354 20.39 10.08 -14.34
CA LEU A 354 20.00 9.93 -15.74
C LEU A 354 18.53 10.34 -15.88
N ALA A 355 18.30 11.37 -16.68
CA ALA A 355 17.00 12.00 -16.87
C ALA A 355 16.48 11.84 -18.31
N ASN A 356 15.19 12.11 -18.50
CA ASN A 356 14.53 12.07 -19.82
C ASN A 356 14.71 10.72 -20.54
N ILE A 357 14.59 9.64 -19.76
CA ILE A 357 14.79 8.29 -20.25
C ILE A 357 13.72 7.95 -21.29
N LYS A 358 14.16 7.46 -22.44
CA LYS A 358 13.33 6.94 -23.52
C LYS A 358 13.76 5.53 -23.86
N MET A 359 12.80 4.68 -24.18
CA MET A 359 13.04 3.32 -24.60
C MET A 359 12.51 3.16 -26.02
N ASP A 360 13.42 3.28 -26.99
CA ASP A 360 13.07 3.17 -28.40
C ASP A 360 12.60 1.74 -28.69
N MET A 361 11.85 1.54 -29.77
CA MET A 361 11.28 0.25 -30.19
C MET A 361 10.14 -0.30 -29.33
N LEU A 362 9.87 0.21 -28.12
CA LEU A 362 8.69 -0.22 -27.36
C LEU A 362 7.38 0.10 -28.10
N ASP A 363 7.30 1.28 -28.72
CA ASP A 363 6.13 1.72 -29.47
C ASP A 363 5.90 0.92 -30.77
N GLU A 364 6.90 0.18 -31.23
CA GLU A 364 6.79 -0.70 -32.42
C GLU A 364 6.19 -2.07 -32.07
N ILE A 365 6.03 -2.39 -30.77
CA ILE A 365 5.51 -3.66 -30.30
C ILE A 365 3.97 -3.64 -30.30
N ASP A 366 3.37 -4.68 -30.89
CA ASP A 366 1.91 -4.81 -30.96
C ASP A 366 1.27 -4.93 -29.56
N GLN A 367 0.23 -4.14 -29.31
CA GLN A 367 -0.55 -4.14 -28.06
C GLN A 367 0.31 -4.06 -26.79
N VAL A 368 1.39 -3.28 -26.85
CA VAL A 368 2.25 -3.01 -25.71
C VAL A 368 1.51 -2.20 -24.65
N GLU A 369 1.69 -2.60 -23.39
CA GLU A 369 1.18 -1.91 -22.22
C GLU A 369 2.30 -1.85 -21.20
N VAL A 370 2.71 -0.64 -20.81
CA VAL A 370 3.89 -0.38 -19.98
C VAL A 370 3.49 0.31 -18.68
N TYR A 371 4.07 -0.11 -17.56
CA TYR A 371 3.89 0.47 -16.24
C TYR A 371 5.24 0.75 -15.57
N PRO A 372 5.41 1.95 -14.98
CA PRO A 372 4.58 3.14 -15.16
C PRO A 372 4.48 3.60 -16.63
N SER A 373 3.37 4.24 -17.02
CA SER A 373 3.17 4.75 -18.39
C SER A 373 4.11 5.90 -18.74
N ASN A 374 4.45 6.73 -17.77
CA ASN A 374 5.46 7.76 -17.90
C ASN A 374 6.76 7.24 -17.28
N ILE A 375 7.82 7.15 -18.09
CA ILE A 375 9.11 6.59 -17.65
C ILE A 375 9.79 7.57 -16.66
N PRO A 376 10.02 7.15 -15.40
CA PRO A 376 10.73 7.97 -14.42
C PRO A 376 12.22 8.07 -14.74
N ASP A 377 12.88 9.03 -14.12
CA ASP A 377 14.33 9.19 -14.16
C ASP A 377 15.02 8.13 -13.26
N LEU A 378 16.31 7.89 -13.49
CA LEU A 378 17.12 6.96 -12.70
C LEU A 378 17.90 7.71 -11.61
N SER A 379 17.80 7.22 -10.38
CA SER A 379 18.51 7.74 -9.20
C SER A 379 19.58 6.76 -8.68
N LEU A 380 20.38 7.19 -7.70
CA LEU A 380 21.36 6.32 -7.03
C LEU A 380 20.72 5.35 -6.04
N GLU A 381 19.52 5.69 -5.53
CA GLU A 381 18.79 4.94 -4.49
C GLU A 381 18.03 3.70 -5.00
N GLY A 382 18.44 3.15 -6.15
CA GLY A 382 17.95 1.85 -6.62
C GLY A 382 17.66 1.77 -8.12
N PRO A 383 17.31 0.58 -8.61
CA PRO A 383 17.04 0.37 -10.03
C PRO A 383 15.72 1.02 -10.45
N LEU A 384 15.73 1.60 -11.64
CA LEU A 384 14.52 1.91 -12.39
C LEU A 384 13.91 0.59 -12.89
N VAL A 385 12.61 0.42 -12.73
CA VAL A 385 11.88 -0.78 -13.15
C VAL A 385 10.67 -0.38 -13.97
N LEU A 386 10.52 -0.99 -15.14
CA LEU A 386 9.30 -0.97 -15.93
C LEU A 386 8.82 -2.40 -16.13
N SER A 387 7.51 -2.60 -16.19
CA SER A 387 6.94 -3.90 -16.51
C SER A 387 5.72 -3.75 -17.37
N GLY A 388 5.30 -4.82 -18.02
CA GLY A 388 4.18 -4.72 -18.91
C GLY A 388 3.83 -5.98 -19.66
N ARG A 389 2.91 -5.81 -20.60
CA ARG A 389 2.41 -6.89 -21.45
C ARG A 389 2.49 -6.49 -22.90
N TYR A 390 2.63 -7.47 -23.78
CA TYR A 390 2.76 -7.25 -25.21
C TYR A 390 2.28 -8.44 -26.02
N LYS A 391 2.03 -8.22 -27.32
CA LYS A 391 1.68 -9.26 -28.27
C LYS A 391 2.74 -9.39 -29.35
N GLY A 392 2.97 -10.62 -29.80
CA GLY A 392 3.91 -10.90 -30.88
C GLY A 392 5.35 -11.06 -30.38
N ASN A 393 6.30 -10.57 -31.16
CA ASN A 393 7.72 -10.71 -30.86
C ASN A 393 8.25 -9.46 -30.17
N PHE A 394 8.97 -9.66 -29.09
CA PHE A 394 9.82 -8.62 -28.52
C PHE A 394 11.07 -8.46 -29.43
N PRO A 395 11.61 -7.23 -29.62
CA PRO A 395 12.86 -7.03 -30.35
C PRO A 395 14.03 -7.84 -29.74
N GLU A 396 15.16 -7.97 -30.45
CA GLU A 396 16.36 -8.67 -29.94
C GLU A 396 17.22 -7.82 -29.00
N THR A 397 17.16 -6.50 -29.16
CA THR A 397 17.77 -5.50 -28.29
C THR A 397 16.75 -4.38 -28.02
N LEU A 398 16.83 -3.78 -26.83
CA LEU A 398 16.03 -2.61 -26.49
C LEU A 398 16.97 -1.44 -26.23
N LYS A 399 16.92 -0.41 -27.09
CA LYS A 399 17.76 0.79 -26.93
C LYS A 399 17.14 1.72 -25.89
N VAL A 400 17.96 2.12 -24.92
CA VAL A 400 17.60 3.08 -23.88
C VAL A 400 18.45 4.33 -24.04
N ASN A 401 17.79 5.46 -24.18
CA ASN A 401 18.42 6.78 -24.30
C ASN A 401 18.08 7.63 -23.08
N GLY A 402 18.95 8.58 -22.75
CA GLY A 402 18.66 9.60 -21.74
C GLY A 402 19.75 10.68 -21.70
N ILE A 403 19.68 11.54 -20.68
CA ILE A 403 20.59 12.66 -20.47
C ILE A 403 21.27 12.48 -19.12
N LEU A 404 22.60 12.53 -19.06
CA LEU A 404 23.38 12.47 -17.82
C LEU A 404 23.43 13.83 -17.12
N ALA A 405 23.84 13.83 -15.85
CA ALA A 405 23.96 15.05 -15.04
C ALA A 405 24.92 16.11 -15.61
N ASP A 406 25.84 15.73 -16.50
CA ASP A 406 26.72 16.65 -17.23
C ASP A 406 26.14 17.11 -18.58
N PHE A 407 24.85 16.84 -18.82
CA PHE A 407 24.09 17.12 -20.05
C PHE A 407 24.57 16.37 -21.29
N SER A 408 25.43 15.36 -21.14
CA SER A 408 25.78 14.47 -22.24
C SER A 408 24.67 13.45 -22.51
N ASN A 409 24.58 13.00 -23.76
CA ASN A 409 23.66 11.94 -24.16
C ASN A 409 24.17 10.59 -23.65
N PHE A 410 23.24 9.79 -23.13
CA PHE A 410 23.46 8.41 -22.73
C PHE A 410 22.68 7.46 -23.63
N GLU A 411 23.33 6.35 -24.00
CA GLU A 411 22.74 5.30 -24.80
C GLU A 411 23.24 3.94 -24.30
N ILE A 412 22.33 2.98 -24.13
CA ILE A 412 22.66 1.58 -23.83
C ILE A 412 21.68 0.63 -24.53
N ASP A 413 22.22 -0.45 -25.07
CA ASP A 413 21.42 -1.56 -25.59
C ASP A 413 21.20 -2.61 -24.50
N LEU A 414 19.95 -2.79 -24.09
CA LEU A 414 19.57 -3.81 -23.13
C LEU A 414 19.43 -5.17 -23.81
N LYS A 415 20.05 -6.17 -23.20
CA LYS A 415 19.93 -7.57 -23.62
C LYS A 415 18.60 -8.14 -23.17
N ILE A 416 17.93 -8.84 -24.08
CA ILE A 416 16.70 -9.56 -23.79
C ILE A 416 17.00 -11.00 -23.40
N GLN A 417 16.39 -11.43 -22.30
CA GLN A 417 16.55 -12.75 -21.72
C GLN A 417 15.18 -13.40 -21.58
N ARG A 418 15.04 -14.60 -22.13
CA ARG A 418 13.91 -15.49 -21.84
C ARG A 418 14.32 -16.40 -20.69
N ASP A 419 14.27 -15.88 -19.47
CA ASP A 419 14.55 -16.69 -18.29
C ASP A 419 13.31 -17.49 -17.90
N LYS A 420 13.46 -18.81 -17.75
CA LYS A 420 12.40 -19.72 -17.31
C LYS A 420 12.27 -19.77 -15.78
N GLY A 421 13.20 -19.17 -15.04
CA GLY A 421 13.29 -19.27 -13.58
C GLY A 421 12.62 -18.12 -12.81
N LEU A 422 12.62 -16.90 -13.36
CA LEU A 422 12.11 -15.71 -12.68
C LEU A 422 10.62 -15.47 -12.97
N PRO A 423 9.73 -15.46 -11.96
CA PRO A 423 8.30 -15.24 -12.15
C PRO A 423 7.99 -13.75 -12.30
N VAL A 424 8.25 -13.19 -13.49
CA VAL A 424 8.00 -11.77 -13.84
C VAL A 424 6.60 -11.34 -13.43
N GLN A 425 5.57 -12.13 -13.75
CA GLN A 425 4.19 -11.86 -13.38
C GLN A 425 4.03 -11.61 -11.89
N ARG A 426 4.66 -12.44 -11.06
CA ARG A 426 4.55 -12.33 -9.60
C ARG A 426 5.33 -11.14 -9.06
N ILE A 427 6.48 -10.83 -9.66
CA ILE A 427 7.35 -9.72 -9.22
C ILE A 427 6.70 -8.37 -9.56
N SER A 428 6.06 -8.26 -10.73
CA SER A 428 5.46 -7.00 -11.18
C SER A 428 4.00 -6.80 -10.79
N ALA A 429 3.29 -7.85 -10.36
CA ALA A 429 1.84 -7.81 -10.15
C ALA A 429 1.39 -6.69 -9.21
N ARG A 430 2.09 -6.48 -8.08
CA ARG A 430 1.72 -5.45 -7.11
C ARG A 430 1.79 -4.05 -7.74
N ASP A 431 2.92 -3.71 -8.34
CA ASP A 431 3.12 -2.40 -8.97
C ASP A 431 2.12 -2.20 -10.13
N GLN A 432 1.85 -3.24 -10.92
CA GLN A 432 0.84 -3.18 -11.99
C GLN A 432 -0.57 -2.97 -11.44
N ILE A 433 -0.97 -3.68 -10.38
CA ILE A 433 -2.26 -3.50 -9.70
C ILE A 433 -2.39 -2.06 -9.19
N GLU A 434 -1.37 -1.54 -8.53
CA GLU A 434 -1.38 -0.19 -7.96
C GLU A 434 -1.48 0.89 -9.07
N HIS A 435 -0.71 0.75 -10.15
CA HIS A 435 -0.78 1.67 -11.31
C HIS A 435 -2.11 1.58 -12.06
N LEU A 436 -2.61 0.36 -12.31
CA LEU A 436 -3.90 0.16 -12.95
C LEU A 436 -5.06 0.67 -12.10
N THR A 437 -4.98 0.53 -10.77
CA THR A 437 -6.01 1.06 -9.85
C THR A 437 -6.00 2.59 -9.90
N ALA A 438 -4.83 3.22 -9.88
CA ALA A 438 -4.72 4.67 -10.05
C ALA A 438 -5.28 5.14 -11.40
N GLN A 439 -5.03 4.39 -12.48
CA GLN A 439 -5.56 4.69 -13.82
C GLN A 439 -7.07 4.48 -13.91
N ALA A 440 -7.59 3.39 -13.33
CA ALA A 440 -9.01 3.09 -13.24
C ALA A 440 -9.74 4.19 -12.47
N TRP A 441 -9.17 4.60 -11.32
CA TRP A 441 -9.58 5.77 -10.58
C TRP A 441 -9.59 6.98 -11.52
N LEU A 442 -8.45 7.48 -12.03
CA LEU A 442 -8.38 8.73 -12.83
C LEU A 442 -9.34 8.77 -14.03
N SER A 443 -9.55 7.65 -14.70
CA SER A 443 -10.40 7.57 -15.90
C SER A 443 -11.86 7.18 -15.63
N ASP A 444 -12.22 6.85 -14.40
CA ASP A 444 -13.52 6.27 -14.02
C ASP A 444 -13.94 5.09 -14.92
N ASN A 445 -12.96 4.21 -15.20
CA ASN A 445 -13.11 3.16 -16.19
C ASN A 445 -13.40 1.80 -15.54
N LYS A 446 -14.66 1.38 -15.59
CA LYS A 446 -15.12 0.08 -15.07
C LYS A 446 -14.44 -1.15 -15.70
N GLN A 447 -13.96 -1.05 -16.94
CA GLN A 447 -13.21 -2.16 -17.55
C GLN A 447 -11.83 -2.31 -16.91
N LEU A 448 -11.18 -1.18 -16.54
CA LEU A 448 -9.92 -1.23 -15.80
C LEU A 448 -10.13 -1.75 -14.38
N GLU A 449 -11.21 -1.36 -13.68
CA GLU A 449 -11.55 -1.94 -12.37
C GLU A 449 -11.67 -3.47 -12.44
N GLN A 450 -12.39 -3.98 -13.44
CA GLN A 450 -12.53 -5.42 -13.66
C GLN A 450 -11.20 -6.10 -14.01
N LYS A 451 -10.33 -5.42 -14.78
CA LYS A 451 -8.99 -5.92 -15.10
C LYS A 451 -8.13 -6.02 -13.84
N VAL A 452 -8.15 -5.01 -12.97
CA VAL A 452 -7.47 -5.03 -11.68
C VAL A 452 -7.97 -6.19 -10.82
N ALA A 453 -9.29 -6.36 -10.71
CA ALA A 453 -9.87 -7.45 -9.92
C ALA A 453 -9.43 -8.83 -10.44
N LYS A 454 -9.41 -9.04 -11.77
CA LYS A 454 -8.91 -10.29 -12.38
C LYS A 454 -7.42 -10.51 -12.11
N LEU A 455 -6.60 -9.48 -12.25
CA LEU A 455 -5.15 -9.55 -11.96
C LEU A 455 -4.89 -9.85 -10.48
N SER A 456 -5.63 -9.22 -9.60
CA SER A 456 -5.59 -9.47 -8.15
C SER A 456 -5.93 -10.93 -7.83
N LEU A 457 -7.04 -11.45 -8.36
CA LEU A 457 -7.45 -12.85 -8.15
C LEU A 457 -6.45 -13.85 -8.73
N GLN A 458 -5.87 -13.56 -9.90
CA GLN A 458 -4.90 -14.45 -10.54
C GLN A 458 -3.57 -14.52 -9.79
N THR A 459 -3.11 -13.39 -9.24
CA THR A 459 -1.77 -13.28 -8.63
C THR A 459 -1.79 -13.41 -7.12
N GLY A 460 -2.96 -13.28 -6.49
CA GLY A 460 -3.14 -13.33 -5.04
C GLY A 460 -2.74 -12.03 -4.32
N PHE A 461 -2.38 -10.98 -5.05
CA PHE A 461 -2.18 -9.64 -4.48
C PHE A 461 -3.50 -8.92 -4.32
N ILE A 462 -3.75 -8.32 -3.16
CA ILE A 462 -5.01 -7.62 -2.88
C ILE A 462 -5.05 -6.29 -3.63
N SER A 463 -6.26 -5.88 -4.03
CA SER A 463 -6.56 -4.60 -4.65
C SER A 463 -7.77 -3.96 -3.99
N GLU A 464 -8.07 -2.70 -4.33
CA GLU A 464 -9.30 -2.03 -3.87
C GLU A 464 -10.59 -2.74 -4.32
N TYR A 465 -10.51 -3.58 -5.35
CA TYR A 465 -11.67 -4.25 -5.94
C TYR A 465 -11.76 -5.73 -5.54
N THR A 466 -10.96 -6.19 -4.58
CA THR A 466 -10.95 -7.58 -4.10
C THR A 466 -10.83 -7.66 -2.58
N SER A 467 -11.34 -8.74 -2.00
CA SER A 467 -11.26 -8.99 -0.55
C SER A 467 -10.74 -10.40 -0.29
N MET A 468 -10.03 -10.57 0.82
CA MET A 468 -9.54 -11.87 1.25
C MET A 468 -10.53 -12.49 2.26
N ILE A 469 -10.80 -13.79 2.12
CA ILE A 469 -11.67 -14.54 3.02
C ILE A 469 -10.96 -15.80 3.51
N ILE A 470 -11.27 -16.21 4.73
CA ILE A 470 -10.88 -17.51 5.28
C ILE A 470 -12.09 -18.44 5.19
N LEU A 471 -11.88 -19.60 4.56
CA LEU A 471 -12.88 -20.65 4.43
C LEU A 471 -12.53 -21.80 5.36
N GLU A 472 -13.39 -22.09 6.33
CA GLU A 472 -13.28 -23.26 7.19
C GLU A 472 -13.85 -24.48 6.48
N ASN A 473 -12.99 -25.44 6.12
CA ASN A 473 -13.39 -26.70 5.49
C ASN A 473 -13.45 -27.82 6.54
N ASP A 474 -14.67 -28.12 6.98
CA ASP A 474 -14.99 -29.20 7.92
C ASP A 474 -14.88 -30.58 7.23
N HIS A 475 -13.66 -31.02 6.91
CA HIS A 475 -13.44 -32.32 6.24
C HIS A 475 -13.67 -33.54 7.16
N LEU A 476 -14.02 -33.34 8.43
CA LEU A 476 -14.08 -34.41 9.45
C LEU A 476 -15.45 -35.08 9.66
N LYS A 477 -16.53 -34.67 8.98
CA LYS A 477 -17.85 -35.30 9.15
C LYS A 477 -18.23 -36.42 8.17
N LYS A 478 -17.34 -36.87 7.27
CA LYS A 478 -17.67 -37.93 6.27
C LYS A 478 -17.07 -39.32 6.52
N THR A 479 -16.49 -39.58 7.68
CA THR A 479 -15.91 -40.91 7.98
C THR A 479 -16.42 -41.45 9.31
N LYS A 480 -17.71 -41.82 9.34
CA LYS A 480 -18.27 -42.85 10.24
C LYS A 480 -19.71 -43.14 9.82
N GLU A 481 -19.86 -44.12 8.92
CA GLU A 481 -20.88 -45.17 8.98
C GLU A 481 -20.75 -46.06 7.72
N SER A 482 -19.91 -47.09 7.85
CA SER A 482 -19.99 -48.26 6.98
C SER A 482 -19.90 -49.50 7.86
N SER A 483 -21.07 -49.93 8.34
CA SER A 483 -21.33 -51.30 8.77
C SER A 483 -22.36 -51.89 7.80
N PRO A 484 -22.20 -53.14 7.34
CA PRO A 484 -22.99 -53.67 6.24
C PRO A 484 -24.31 -54.27 6.73
N GLY A 485 -25.41 -53.97 6.02
CA GLY A 485 -26.61 -54.82 6.05
C GLY A 485 -27.94 -54.08 6.08
N ALA A 486 -28.49 -53.78 4.90
CA ALA A 486 -29.88 -54.06 4.51
C ALA A 486 -30.15 -53.40 3.15
N LYS A 487 -30.67 -54.20 2.20
CA LYS A 487 -31.15 -53.73 0.90
C LYS A 487 -32.43 -52.94 1.10
N GLU A 488 -32.54 -51.78 0.47
CA GLU A 488 -33.79 -51.39 -0.19
C GLU A 488 -33.56 -50.39 -1.33
N VAL A 489 -34.29 -50.62 -2.40
CA VAL A 489 -34.25 -49.90 -3.68
C VAL A 489 -35.26 -48.75 -3.61
N SER A 490 -34.88 -47.52 -3.99
CA SER A 490 -35.56 -46.78 -5.07
C SER A 490 -35.18 -45.30 -5.24
N LYS A 491 -35.09 -44.94 -6.53
CA LYS A 491 -35.43 -43.67 -7.20
C LYS A 491 -34.50 -42.44 -7.09
N LYS A 492 -33.85 -42.20 -8.23
CA LYS A 492 -33.26 -40.94 -8.72
C LYS A 492 -34.18 -39.72 -8.47
N LYS A 493 -33.62 -38.69 -7.85
CA LYS A 493 -33.96 -37.27 -8.10
C LYS A 493 -32.67 -36.47 -8.14
N HIS A 494 -32.46 -35.76 -9.25
CA HIS A 494 -31.44 -34.71 -9.36
C HIS A 494 -31.82 -33.56 -8.42
N SER A 495 -30.97 -33.26 -7.44
CA SER A 495 -31.01 -32.01 -6.69
C SER A 495 -29.60 -31.42 -6.63
N LYS A 496 -29.49 -30.15 -7.05
CA LYS A 496 -28.31 -29.30 -6.92
C LYS A 496 -27.74 -29.42 -5.50
N ALA A 497 -26.43 -29.64 -5.40
CA ALA A 497 -25.74 -29.70 -4.12
C ALA A 497 -25.71 -28.29 -3.49
N ASN A 498 -26.55 -28.07 -2.47
CA ASN A 498 -26.33 -27.00 -1.49
C ASN A 498 -25.14 -27.42 -0.61
N VAL A 499 -24.06 -26.65 -0.66
CA VAL A 499 -22.94 -26.76 0.29
C VAL A 499 -23.38 -26.06 1.58
N GLN A 500 -24.17 -26.75 2.40
CA GLN A 500 -24.56 -26.30 3.73
C GLN A 500 -23.44 -26.70 4.71
N GLY A 501 -22.59 -25.75 5.12
CA GLY A 501 -21.65 -25.97 6.23
C GLY A 501 -20.30 -25.23 6.24
N GLN A 502 -19.94 -24.41 5.24
CA GLN A 502 -18.68 -23.66 5.27
C GLN A 502 -18.83 -22.35 6.06
N LYS A 503 -18.08 -22.19 7.14
CA LYS A 503 -17.94 -20.91 7.83
C LYS A 503 -16.97 -20.03 7.02
N THR A 504 -17.44 -18.86 6.61
CA THR A 504 -16.63 -17.85 5.91
C THR A 504 -16.32 -16.71 6.86
N ILE A 505 -15.04 -16.38 7.01
CA ILE A 505 -14.58 -15.23 7.79
C ILE A 505 -14.01 -14.22 6.81
N LEU A 506 -14.63 -13.04 6.71
CA LEU A 506 -14.12 -11.94 5.91
C LEU A 506 -12.94 -11.30 6.66
N LEU A 507 -11.82 -11.12 5.97
CA LEU A 507 -10.70 -10.36 6.52
C LEU A 507 -10.90 -8.86 6.30
N PRO A 508 -10.32 -7.99 7.16
CA PRO A 508 -10.33 -6.55 6.95
C PRO A 508 -9.86 -6.16 5.55
N HIS A 509 -10.40 -5.07 5.01
CA HIS A 509 -9.95 -4.53 3.73
C HIS A 509 -8.48 -4.09 3.85
N LEU A 510 -7.65 -4.54 2.90
CA LEU A 510 -6.20 -4.26 2.89
C LEU A 510 -5.81 -3.26 1.81
N GLY A 511 -6.80 -2.63 1.18
CA GLY A 511 -6.58 -1.49 0.32
C GLY A 511 -5.99 -0.31 1.09
N ILE A 512 -5.21 0.50 0.38
CA ILE A 512 -4.70 1.79 0.89
C ILE A 512 -5.79 2.87 0.85
N GLY A 513 -6.86 2.65 0.07
CA GLY A 513 -8.07 3.47 0.03
C GLY A 513 -8.03 4.61 -1.00
N PHE A 514 -9.23 5.12 -1.33
CA PHE A 514 -9.43 6.28 -2.21
C PHE A 514 -9.60 7.59 -1.43
N GLY A 515 -9.08 7.64 -0.20
CA GLY A 515 -9.23 8.79 0.71
C GLY A 515 -10.58 8.85 1.43
N ASN A 516 -10.71 9.84 2.32
CA ASN A 516 -11.91 10.10 3.10
C ASN A 516 -12.20 11.61 3.21
N LEU A 517 -13.04 12.12 2.31
CA LEU A 517 -13.42 13.55 2.25
C LEU A 517 -14.07 14.03 3.56
N THR A 518 -14.87 13.20 4.21
CA THR A 518 -15.51 13.54 5.49
C THR A 518 -14.46 13.72 6.59
N ALA A 519 -13.51 12.79 6.68
CA ALA A 519 -12.43 12.86 7.65
C ALA A 519 -11.56 14.10 7.41
N THR A 520 -11.21 14.40 6.16
CA THR A 520 -10.46 15.62 5.80
C THR A 520 -11.25 16.89 6.14
N ALA A 521 -12.53 16.98 5.77
CA ALA A 521 -13.37 18.13 6.10
C ALA A 521 -13.53 18.35 7.62
N GLN A 522 -13.51 17.26 8.40
CA GLN A 522 -13.55 17.28 9.86
C GLN A 522 -12.16 17.46 10.50
N ASN A 523 -11.08 17.57 9.70
CA ASN A 523 -9.69 17.58 10.18
C ASN A 523 -9.39 16.41 11.14
N THR A 524 -9.93 15.23 10.83
CA THR A 524 -9.72 14.03 11.65
C THR A 524 -8.27 13.56 11.46
N PRO A 525 -7.46 13.44 12.52
CA PRO A 525 -6.10 12.94 12.39
C PRO A 525 -6.07 11.49 11.91
N PRO A 526 -5.22 11.13 10.95
CA PRO A 526 -5.06 9.74 10.54
C PRO A 526 -4.76 8.78 11.69
N GLY A 527 -5.36 7.60 11.65
CA GLY A 527 -5.29 6.60 12.74
C GLY A 527 -6.33 6.79 13.84
N PHE A 528 -7.17 7.84 13.76
CA PHE A 528 -8.37 7.96 14.58
C PHE A 528 -9.50 7.14 13.94
N GLU A 529 -9.76 5.94 14.46
CA GLU A 529 -10.98 5.20 14.11
C GLU A 529 -12.16 5.75 14.92
N PRO A 530 -13.21 6.29 14.28
CA PRO A 530 -14.44 6.59 15.01
C PRO A 530 -14.98 5.27 15.56
N LYS A 531 -15.35 5.25 16.85
CA LYS A 531 -16.22 4.18 17.37
C LYS A 531 -17.45 4.14 16.47
N PRO A 532 -17.89 2.96 15.98
CA PRO A 532 -19.05 2.89 15.10
C PRO A 532 -20.21 3.61 15.79
N GLU A 533 -20.70 4.67 15.15
CA GLU A 533 -21.87 5.39 15.65
C GLU A 533 -23.03 4.41 15.71
N MET A 534 -23.78 4.42 16.81
CA MET A 534 -25.00 3.62 17.01
C MET A 534 -25.98 3.73 15.83
N ALA A 535 -25.89 4.78 15.01
CA ALA A 535 -26.68 5.00 13.81
C ALA A 535 -26.45 3.95 12.70
N GLU A 536 -25.24 3.45 12.49
CA GLU A 536 -24.98 2.42 11.45
C GLU A 536 -25.49 1.04 11.86
N ILE A 537 -25.42 0.73 13.17
CA ILE A 537 -26.00 -0.49 13.75
C ILE A 537 -27.54 -0.45 13.62
N PHE A 538 -28.16 0.73 13.81
CA PHE A 538 -29.60 0.91 13.66
C PHE A 538 -30.07 0.76 12.19
N LYS A 539 -29.31 1.27 11.21
CA LYS A 539 -29.64 1.14 9.79
C LYS A 539 -29.58 -0.31 9.30
N ALA A 540 -28.60 -1.08 9.78
CA ALA A 540 -28.49 -2.51 9.48
C ALA A 540 -29.59 -3.34 10.18
N ALA A 541 -30.00 -2.96 11.40
CA ALA A 541 -31.06 -3.65 12.14
C ALA A 541 -32.47 -3.37 11.57
N SER A 542 -32.74 -2.15 11.09
CA SER A 542 -34.03 -1.77 10.50
C SER A 542 -34.36 -2.58 9.23
N ASN A 543 -33.36 -2.75 8.35
CA ASN A 543 -33.53 -3.53 7.11
C ASN A 543 -33.78 -5.03 7.37
N CYS A 544 -33.31 -5.55 8.51
CA CYS A 544 -33.57 -6.92 8.92
C CYS A 544 -35.01 -7.11 9.41
N PHE A 545 -35.56 -6.14 10.15
CA PHE A 545 -36.94 -6.18 10.65
C PHE A 545 -37.99 -6.01 9.54
N ASP A 546 -37.75 -5.13 8.56
CA ASP A 546 -38.66 -4.96 7.42
C ASP A 546 -38.76 -6.24 6.56
N THR A 547 -37.67 -7.00 6.46
CA THR A 547 -37.65 -8.26 5.71
C THR A 547 -38.37 -9.38 6.46
N VAL A 548 -38.37 -9.40 7.80
CA VAL A 548 -39.06 -10.42 8.61
C VAL A 548 -40.57 -10.13 8.72
N CYS A 549 -40.97 -8.86 8.79
CA CYS A 549 -42.39 -8.47 8.83
C CYS A 549 -43.11 -8.64 7.48
N GLY A 550 -42.38 -8.68 6.36
CA GLY A 550 -42.95 -8.92 5.02
C GLY A 550 -43.44 -10.36 4.77
N TYR A 551 -43.06 -11.34 5.60
CA TYR A 551 -43.37 -12.77 5.36
C TYR A 551 -44.34 -13.40 6.38
N CYS A 552 -44.86 -12.66 7.36
CA CYS A 552 -45.71 -13.20 8.41
C CYS A 552 -47.15 -12.68 8.31
N CYS A 553 -48.12 -13.55 7.98
CA CYS A 553 -49.53 -13.21 8.12
C CYS A 553 -49.92 -13.18 9.61
N CYS A 554 -50.85 -12.29 9.97
CA CYS A 554 -51.25 -12.01 11.35
C CYS A 554 -51.66 -13.24 12.19
N MET A 555 -52.13 -14.32 11.55
CA MET A 555 -52.45 -15.57 12.25
C MET A 555 -51.24 -16.42 12.63
N CYS A 556 -50.14 -16.37 11.86
CA CYS A 556 -48.91 -17.10 12.17
C CYS A 556 -48.17 -16.48 13.36
N CYS A 557 -48.20 -15.15 13.51
CA CYS A 557 -47.65 -14.48 14.69
C CYS A 557 -48.38 -14.91 15.97
N ILE A 558 -49.72 -14.96 15.96
CA ILE A 558 -50.52 -15.35 17.13
C ILE A 558 -50.27 -16.81 17.55
N GLN A 559 -50.15 -17.74 16.58
CA GLN A 559 -49.79 -19.12 16.89
C GLN A 559 -48.36 -19.25 17.44
N CYS A 560 -47.42 -18.43 16.96
CA CYS A 560 -46.05 -18.41 17.48
C CYS A 560 -46.02 -17.90 18.94
N PHE A 561 -46.81 -16.87 19.27
CA PHE A 561 -46.93 -16.35 20.64
C PHE A 561 -47.60 -17.33 21.61
N SER A 562 -48.53 -18.16 21.13
CA SER A 562 -49.20 -19.19 21.97
C SER A 562 -48.28 -20.34 22.42
N LYS A 563 -47.11 -20.50 21.80
CA LYS A 563 -46.14 -21.57 22.11
C LYS A 563 -44.93 -21.09 22.90
N MET A 564 -44.84 -19.80 23.21
CA MET A 564 -43.72 -19.24 23.95
C MET A 564 -43.87 -19.52 25.45
N ASN A 565 -42.81 -20.06 26.06
CA ASN A 565 -42.71 -20.25 27.50
C ASN A 565 -42.80 -18.88 28.22
N ASN A 566 -43.45 -18.85 29.39
CA ASN A 566 -43.77 -17.64 30.15
C ASN A 566 -42.56 -16.72 30.40
N GLN A 567 -41.34 -17.26 30.53
CA GLN A 567 -40.13 -16.44 30.70
C GLN A 567 -39.78 -15.61 29.46
N CYS A 568 -40.04 -16.14 28.26
CA CYS A 568 -39.77 -15.45 27.00
C CYS A 568 -40.81 -14.35 26.72
N LEU A 569 -42.06 -14.59 27.14
CA LEU A 569 -43.13 -13.59 27.10
C LEU A 569 -42.83 -12.42 28.05
N THR A 570 -42.26 -12.68 29.23
CA THR A 570 -41.86 -11.62 30.18
C THR A 570 -40.73 -10.75 29.63
N VAL A 571 -39.70 -11.36 29.02
CA VAL A 571 -38.59 -10.61 28.39
C VAL A 571 -39.10 -9.76 27.22
N LEU A 572 -39.99 -10.31 26.40
CA LEU A 572 -40.57 -9.56 25.29
C LEU A 572 -41.48 -8.43 25.77
N ASN A 573 -42.26 -8.65 26.84
CA ASN A 573 -43.09 -7.60 27.41
C ASN A 573 -42.24 -6.48 28.02
N GLN A 574 -41.11 -6.81 28.67
CA GLN A 574 -40.14 -5.81 29.14
C GLN A 574 -39.46 -5.06 27.99
N LEU A 575 -39.16 -5.73 26.87
CA LEU A 575 -38.63 -5.10 25.67
C LEU A 575 -39.66 -4.12 25.05
N CYS A 576 -40.93 -4.53 24.95
CA CYS A 576 -42.00 -3.67 24.45
C CYS A 576 -42.32 -2.50 25.39
N ILE A 577 -42.28 -2.72 26.71
CA ILE A 577 -42.42 -1.64 27.71
C ILE A 577 -41.21 -0.68 27.61
N GLY A 578 -39.99 -1.20 27.44
CA GLY A 578 -38.79 -0.39 27.23
C GLY A 578 -38.86 0.46 25.95
N LEU A 579 -39.31 -0.12 24.84
CA LEU A 579 -39.52 0.57 23.57
C LEU A 579 -40.65 1.61 23.66
N GLY A 580 -41.73 1.31 24.40
CA GLY A 580 -42.81 2.27 24.68
C GLY A 580 -42.35 3.45 25.55
N CYS A 581 -41.47 3.21 26.54
CA CYS A 581 -40.89 4.26 27.36
C CYS A 581 -39.92 5.15 26.57
N LEU A 582 -39.16 4.60 25.61
CA LEU A 582 -38.29 5.35 24.71
C LEU A 582 -39.08 6.23 23.73
N ALA A 583 -40.16 5.69 23.15
CA ALA A 583 -41.07 6.47 22.31
C ALA A 583 -41.78 7.59 23.09
N CYS A 584 -42.13 7.37 24.36
CA CYS A 584 -42.64 8.43 25.23
C CYS A 584 -41.58 9.49 25.57
N PHE A 585 -40.30 9.13 25.64
CA PHE A 585 -39.20 10.09 25.85
C PHE A 585 -38.97 10.99 24.63
N GLU A 586 -39.03 10.44 23.42
CA GLU A 586 -39.01 11.25 22.18
C GLU A 586 -40.27 12.11 22.02
N CYS A 587 -41.44 11.61 22.45
CA CYS A 587 -42.66 12.41 22.39
C CYS A 587 -42.65 13.58 23.41
N CYS A 588 -42.07 13.37 24.61
CA CYS A 588 -41.87 14.42 25.61
C CYS A 588 -40.83 15.46 25.20
N SER A 589 -39.75 15.07 24.49
CA SER A 589 -38.77 16.04 23.99
C SER A 589 -39.31 16.91 22.85
N LEU A 590 -40.22 16.37 22.03
CA LEU A 590 -40.91 17.11 20.97
C LEU A 590 -42.11 17.96 21.45
N CYS A 591 -42.75 17.61 22.58
CA CYS A 591 -43.94 18.33 23.07
C CYS A 591 -43.65 19.39 24.15
N CYS A 592 -42.50 19.37 24.83
CA CYS A 592 -42.20 20.26 25.96
C CYS A 592 -41.04 21.24 25.72
N GLY A 593 -40.55 21.36 24.48
CA GLY A 593 -39.52 22.34 24.08
C GLY A 593 -40.14 23.59 23.46
N GLY A 594 -40.94 24.35 24.21
CA GLY A 594 -41.52 25.61 23.75
C GLY A 594 -41.74 26.60 24.91
N GLU A 595 -40.93 27.66 24.89
CA GLU A 595 -41.09 29.01 25.48
C GLU A 595 -41.56 29.14 26.97
N ASP A 596 -40.66 29.61 27.85
CA ASP A 596 -40.63 31.01 28.33
C ASP A 596 -39.80 31.19 29.63
N SER A 597 -39.15 32.36 29.70
CA SER A 597 -38.36 33.01 30.80
C SER A 597 -36.90 32.62 31.05
#